data_AF-A0A972SBR9-F1
#
_entry.id   AF-A0A972SBR9-F1
#
_cell.length_a   1.000
_cell.length_b   1.000
_cell.length_c   1.000
_cell.angle_alpha   90.00
_cell.angle_beta   90.00
_cell.angle_gamma   90.00
#
_symmetry.space_group_name_H-M   'P 1'
#
loop_
_entity.id
_entity.type
_entity.pdbx_description
1 polymer ?
#
loop_
_entity_poly.entity_id
_entity_poly.type
_entity_poly.pdbx_seq_one_letter_code
_entity_poly.pdbx_strand_id
1 'polypeptide(L)'
;MAFPDDLLPSRLSRRDFLKLAGLGLLGLALPAFNLRRVEMPPDQQGRVAYDYVDLYAKPSFDAKRLTRLWHDQVVPIAAVVIGAEKPAYNRLWYYVPQRGYVHSGGVQPVRVELNSPQEIPEGGVLAEVTVPFTDVYRSVERTRPPVYRLYYATTHWVVGLVKDASGQAWYRIEDDKWKETYYYAPARHIRILKPSDVAPLSPHVPPEEKRIRVDLTHQIVTAYEGGRAVYAAKTATGMGYFGTPVGEFRTFHKRPYRHMAAGNRAEPDYDLPGIPWVCYITENGISFHGTYWHNDFGKPRSHGCLNLSPTAAKWIYRWTLPVVPFHEQYAYKKNGGTLVEIHQ
;
A
#
# COMPACT_ATOMS: atom_id res chain seq x y z
N MET A 1 -14.23 -11.10 16.21
CA MET A 1 -14.51 -12.14 15.21
C MET A 1 -13.18 -12.56 14.59
N ALA A 2 -12.88 -13.86 14.57
CA ALA A 2 -11.76 -14.38 13.79
C ALA A 2 -12.03 -14.14 12.29
N PHE A 3 -10.99 -14.20 11.45
CA PHE A 3 -11.17 -14.18 9.99
C PHE A 3 -12.26 -15.18 9.58
N PRO A 4 -13.13 -14.88 8.60
CA PRO A 4 -14.18 -15.81 8.25
C PRO A 4 -13.53 -17.11 7.73
N ASP A 5 -13.91 -18.23 8.35
CA ASP A 5 -13.27 -19.56 8.16
C ASP A 5 -13.36 -20.05 6.71
N ASP A 6 -14.22 -19.43 5.89
CA ASP A 6 -14.45 -19.71 4.47
C ASP A 6 -13.35 -19.19 3.53
N LEU A 7 -12.47 -18.29 3.98
CA LEU A 7 -11.36 -17.75 3.19
C LEU A 7 -10.14 -18.66 3.11
N LEU A 8 -10.09 -19.73 3.91
CA LEU A 8 -8.92 -20.60 4.03
C LEU A 8 -9.23 -22.01 3.53
N PRO A 9 -8.56 -22.48 2.45
CA PRO A 9 -8.63 -23.88 2.08
C PRO A 9 -8.11 -24.75 3.23
N SER A 10 -8.75 -25.89 3.46
CA SER A 10 -8.40 -26.86 4.51
C SER A 10 -6.95 -27.38 4.44
N ARG A 11 -6.24 -27.13 3.32
CA ARG A 11 -4.79 -27.28 3.16
C ARG A 11 -4.23 -26.15 2.30
N LEU A 12 -3.29 -25.37 2.85
CA LEU A 12 -2.62 -24.29 2.13
C LEU A 12 -1.36 -24.81 1.42
N SER A 13 -1.27 -24.65 0.10
CA SER A 13 -0.02 -24.92 -0.64
C SER A 13 0.99 -23.77 -0.44
N ARG A 14 2.29 -23.99 -0.76
CA ARG A 14 3.31 -22.91 -0.78
C ARG A 14 2.90 -21.72 -1.66
N ARG A 15 2.19 -21.99 -2.76
CA ARG A 15 1.67 -20.96 -3.67
C ARG A 15 0.53 -20.17 -3.02
N ASP A 16 -0.32 -20.83 -2.23
CA ASP A 16 -1.42 -20.18 -1.51
C ASP A 16 -0.90 -19.35 -0.33
N PHE A 17 0.14 -19.83 0.35
CA PHE A 17 0.85 -19.08 1.38
C PHE A 17 1.45 -17.76 0.84
N LEU A 18 2.11 -17.78 -0.32
CA LEU A 18 2.67 -16.57 -0.94
C LEU A 18 1.57 -15.59 -1.40
N LYS A 19 0.42 -16.12 -1.85
CA LYS A 19 -0.76 -15.29 -2.11
C LYS A 19 -1.27 -14.66 -0.81
N LEU A 20 -1.46 -15.44 0.26
CA LEU A 20 -1.90 -14.93 1.57
C LEU A 20 -0.93 -13.89 2.17
N ALA A 21 0.38 -14.07 1.96
CA ALA A 21 1.40 -13.09 2.34
C ALA A 21 1.26 -11.77 1.57
N GLY A 22 0.96 -11.83 0.28
CA GLY A 22 0.65 -10.65 -0.55
C GLY A 22 -0.69 -9.98 -0.21
N LEU A 23 -1.65 -10.73 0.32
CA LEU A 23 -2.98 -10.24 0.71
C LEU A 23 -3.05 -9.74 2.18
N GLY A 24 -1.94 -9.77 2.93
CA GLY A 24 -1.91 -9.32 4.34
C GLY A 24 -2.64 -10.26 5.31
N LEU A 25 -2.88 -11.51 4.91
CA LEU A 25 -3.68 -12.52 5.63
C LEU A 25 -2.88 -13.32 6.68
N LEU A 26 -1.55 -13.15 6.73
CA LEU A 26 -0.66 -13.97 7.58
C LEU A 26 -0.94 -13.89 9.09
N GLY A 27 -1.66 -12.88 9.56
CA GLY A 27 -1.89 -12.69 10.99
C GLY A 27 -3.00 -13.53 11.61
N LEU A 28 -3.91 -14.13 10.83
CA LEU A 28 -5.25 -14.49 11.34
C LEU A 28 -5.78 -15.86 10.87
N ALA A 29 -4.92 -16.70 10.26
CA ALA A 29 -5.34 -17.80 9.40
C ALA A 29 -4.64 -19.15 9.65
N LEU A 30 -4.26 -19.51 10.88
CA LEU A 30 -3.50 -20.76 11.10
C LEU A 30 -4.05 -21.60 12.27
N PRO A 31 -4.84 -22.65 11.98
CA PRO A 31 -4.88 -23.84 12.81
C PRO A 31 -3.61 -24.67 12.56
N ALA A 32 -2.91 -25.02 13.63
CA ALA A 32 -1.97 -26.15 13.79
C ALA A 32 -0.83 -26.38 12.76
N PHE A 33 -0.47 -25.44 11.88
CA PHE A 33 0.83 -25.47 11.22
C PHE A 33 1.87 -24.75 12.08
N ASN A 34 2.94 -25.45 12.45
CA ASN A 34 4.05 -24.93 13.25
C ASN A 34 4.95 -23.98 12.41
N LEU A 35 4.35 -22.99 11.75
CA LEU A 35 5.05 -22.00 10.92
C LEU A 35 5.52 -20.83 11.79
N ARG A 36 6.44 -21.11 12.72
CA ARG A 36 7.11 -20.04 13.49
C ARG A 36 7.96 -19.13 12.62
N ARG A 37 8.36 -19.60 11.42
CA ARG A 37 9.28 -18.92 10.51
C ARG A 37 8.99 -19.28 9.06
N VAL A 38 9.09 -18.26 8.20
CA VAL A 38 8.86 -18.32 6.76
C VAL A 38 10.05 -17.66 6.09
N GLU A 39 10.84 -18.42 5.31
CA GLU A 39 11.95 -17.84 4.54
C GLU A 39 11.43 -16.99 3.38
N MET A 40 12.12 -15.89 3.13
CA MET A 40 11.83 -14.97 2.04
C MET A 40 12.82 -15.16 0.89
N PRO A 41 12.42 -14.82 -0.35
CA PRO A 41 13.33 -14.78 -1.49
C PRO A 41 14.55 -13.86 -1.22
N PRO A 42 15.74 -14.17 -1.79
CA PRO A 42 16.97 -13.41 -1.54
C PRO A 42 16.88 -11.92 -1.91
N ASP A 43 16.02 -11.55 -2.85
CA ASP A 43 15.76 -10.19 -3.31
C ASP A 43 14.78 -9.41 -2.40
N GLN A 44 14.19 -10.05 -1.39
CA GLN A 44 13.28 -9.38 -0.47
C GLN A 44 14.02 -8.44 0.47
N GLN A 45 13.57 -7.19 0.50
CA GLN A 45 14.10 -6.14 1.36
C GLN A 45 13.00 -5.49 2.20
N GLY A 46 13.41 -4.70 3.16
CA GLY A 46 12.55 -3.85 3.99
C GLY A 46 13.11 -2.44 4.08
N ARG A 47 12.28 -1.43 3.81
CA ARG A 47 12.57 -0.02 4.05
C ARG A 47 12.03 0.39 5.41
N VAL A 48 12.84 1.02 6.25
CA VAL A 48 12.36 1.63 7.50
C VAL A 48 11.45 2.81 7.16
N ALA A 49 10.18 2.69 7.53
CA ALA A 49 9.15 3.68 7.20
C ALA A 49 8.96 4.75 8.28
N TYR A 50 9.29 4.44 9.54
CA TYR A 50 9.32 5.40 10.65
C TYR A 50 10.63 6.17 10.69
N ASP A 51 10.75 7.17 11.57
CA ASP A 51 12.01 7.87 11.82
C ASP A 51 13.14 6.90 12.19
N TYR A 52 12.78 5.87 12.95
CA TYR A 52 13.63 4.73 13.23
C TYR A 52 12.85 3.52 13.72
N VAL A 53 13.51 2.36 13.69
CA VAL A 53 13.10 1.12 14.35
C VAL A 53 14.29 0.48 15.06
N ASP A 54 14.02 -0.24 16.13
CA ASP A 54 15.07 -0.95 16.88
C ASP A 54 15.16 -2.42 16.43
N LEU A 55 16.39 -2.93 16.38
CA LEU A 55 16.71 -4.35 16.18
C LEU A 55 16.90 -5.05 17.53
N TYR A 56 16.43 -6.28 17.63
CA TYR A 56 16.39 -7.08 18.85
C TYR A 56 17.06 -8.44 18.66
N ALA A 57 17.64 -8.98 19.72
CA ALA A 57 18.27 -10.31 19.70
C ALA A 57 17.26 -11.46 19.46
N LYS A 58 15.99 -11.24 19.80
CA LYS A 58 14.86 -12.17 19.61
C LYS A 58 13.66 -11.37 19.10
N PRO A 59 12.63 -12.00 18.48
CA PRO A 59 11.44 -11.31 18.00
C PRO A 59 10.49 -10.95 19.17
N SER A 60 10.96 -10.07 20.06
CA SER A 60 10.24 -9.54 21.22
C SER A 60 10.81 -8.18 21.59
N PHE A 61 9.93 -7.25 21.99
CA PHE A 61 10.33 -5.95 22.53
C PHE A 61 11.02 -6.05 23.89
N ASP A 62 10.83 -7.16 24.63
CA ASP A 62 11.51 -7.41 25.91
C ASP A 62 12.92 -8.00 25.73
N ALA A 63 13.32 -8.31 24.49
CA ALA A 63 14.64 -8.83 24.22
C ALA A 63 15.71 -7.73 24.25
N LYS A 64 16.98 -8.12 24.36
CA LYS A 64 18.11 -7.17 24.26
C LYS A 64 18.03 -6.43 22.92
N ARG A 65 17.88 -5.10 23.00
CA ARG A 65 18.06 -4.20 21.86
C ARG A 65 19.52 -4.25 21.41
N LEU A 66 19.73 -4.45 20.11
CA LEU A 66 21.05 -4.56 19.49
C LEU A 66 21.50 -3.22 18.92
N THR A 67 20.70 -2.64 18.04
CA THR A 67 21.02 -1.38 17.35
C THR A 67 19.75 -0.77 16.76
N ARG A 68 19.89 0.38 16.10
CA ARG A 68 18.81 1.12 15.45
C ARG A 68 18.97 1.10 13.93
N LEU A 69 17.85 1.05 13.23
CA LEU A 69 17.74 1.35 11.82
C LEU A 69 17.02 2.68 11.66
N TRP A 70 17.54 3.56 10.82
CA TRP A 70 16.98 4.90 10.61
C TRP A 70 16.05 4.93 9.40
N HIS A 71 15.22 5.97 9.32
CA HIS A 71 14.34 6.23 8.18
C HIS A 71 15.04 6.00 6.85
N ASP A 72 14.33 5.38 5.91
CA ASP A 72 14.82 5.01 4.58
C ASP A 72 16.00 4.04 4.53
N GLN A 73 16.51 3.56 5.66
CA GLN A 73 17.46 2.46 5.64
C GLN A 73 16.79 1.22 5.06
N VAL A 74 17.39 0.67 4.01
CA VAL A 74 16.96 -0.57 3.37
C VAL A 74 17.79 -1.73 3.91
N VAL A 75 17.13 -2.78 4.38
CA VAL A 75 17.77 -3.98 4.93
C VAL A 75 17.22 -5.24 4.26
N PRO A 76 18.01 -6.30 4.10
CA PRO A 76 17.48 -7.59 3.65
C PRO A 76 16.51 -8.16 4.67
N ILE A 77 15.42 -8.77 4.20
CA ILE A 77 14.51 -9.58 5.02
C ILE A 77 14.70 -11.02 4.58
N ALA A 78 15.37 -11.83 5.39
CA ALA A 78 15.57 -13.25 5.07
C ALA A 78 14.42 -14.13 5.52
N ALA A 79 13.67 -13.72 6.55
CA ALA A 79 12.50 -14.47 7.00
C ALA A 79 11.48 -13.58 7.70
N VAL A 80 10.22 -14.01 7.68
CA VAL A 80 9.15 -13.52 8.54
C VAL A 80 8.94 -14.52 9.67
N VAL A 81 8.85 -14.04 10.91
CA VAL A 81 8.62 -14.88 12.10
C VAL A 81 7.47 -14.35 12.95
N ILE A 82 6.84 -15.25 13.69
CA ILE A 82 5.87 -14.88 14.72
C ILE A 82 6.63 -14.65 16.03
N GLY A 83 6.55 -13.43 16.54
CA GLY A 83 7.20 -13.02 17.78
C GLY A 83 6.38 -13.31 19.03
N ALA A 84 6.80 -12.65 20.12
CA ALA A 84 6.09 -12.64 21.40
C ALA A 84 4.64 -12.16 21.25
N GLU A 85 3.84 -12.32 22.31
CA GLU A 85 2.40 -12.03 22.27
C GLU A 85 2.06 -10.56 22.08
N LYS A 86 3.00 -9.65 22.34
CA LYS A 86 2.77 -8.20 22.28
C LYS A 86 3.54 -7.53 21.13
N PRO A 87 2.90 -6.62 20.38
CA PRO A 87 1.46 -6.33 20.42
C PRO A 87 0.62 -7.44 19.78
N ALA A 88 -0.52 -7.77 20.39
CA ALA A 88 -1.37 -8.87 19.95
C ALA A 88 -1.91 -8.69 18.51
N TYR A 89 -2.19 -7.44 18.13
CA TYR A 89 -2.71 -7.11 16.81
C TYR A 89 -1.67 -7.28 15.69
N ASN A 90 -0.37 -7.22 15.98
CA ASN A 90 0.71 -7.40 15.01
C ASN A 90 1.92 -8.08 15.65
N ARG A 91 1.98 -9.40 15.51
CA ARG A 91 3.06 -10.24 16.03
C ARG A 91 4.11 -10.59 14.98
N LEU A 92 4.10 -9.94 13.83
CA LEU A 92 5.01 -10.25 12.73
C LEU A 92 6.33 -9.50 12.92
N TRP A 93 7.44 -10.22 12.79
CA TRP A 93 8.80 -9.71 12.85
C TRP A 93 9.58 -10.16 11.62
N TYR A 94 10.54 -9.33 11.21
CA TYR A 94 11.49 -9.67 10.15
C TYR A 94 12.82 -10.06 10.74
N TYR A 95 13.37 -11.16 10.25
CA TYR A 95 14.75 -11.55 10.52
C TYR A 95 15.67 -10.85 9.50
N VAL A 96 16.59 -10.04 10.03
CA VAL A 96 17.64 -9.37 9.27
C VAL A 96 18.94 -10.15 9.50
N PRO A 97 19.49 -10.82 8.47
CA PRO A 97 20.69 -11.65 8.57
C PRO A 97 21.81 -10.96 9.33
N GLN A 98 22.40 -11.67 10.30
CA GLN A 98 23.53 -11.20 11.12
C GLN A 98 23.27 -9.95 11.98
N ARG A 99 22.05 -9.37 11.93
CA ARG A 99 21.72 -8.12 12.64
C ARG A 99 20.62 -8.27 13.70
N GLY A 100 19.76 -9.28 13.58
CA GLY A 100 18.71 -9.60 14.56
C GLY A 100 17.30 -9.53 13.99
N TYR A 101 16.34 -9.16 14.83
CA TYR A 101 14.91 -9.11 14.51
C TYR A 101 14.37 -7.69 14.63
N VAL A 102 13.56 -7.27 13.66
CA VAL A 102 12.86 -5.98 13.68
C VAL A 102 11.35 -6.20 13.58
N HIS A 103 10.57 -5.41 14.32
CA HIS A 103 9.11 -5.50 14.25
C HIS A 103 8.61 -5.01 12.88
N SER A 104 7.68 -5.75 12.28
CA SER A 104 7.22 -5.49 10.92
C SER A 104 6.49 -4.16 10.74
N GLY A 105 5.93 -3.59 11.81
CA GLY A 105 5.05 -2.43 11.73
C GLY A 105 5.74 -1.16 11.21
N GLY A 106 7.02 -1.00 11.50
CA GLY A 106 7.83 0.13 11.04
C GLY A 106 8.66 -0.14 9.79
N VAL A 107 8.49 -1.31 9.15
CA VAL A 107 9.30 -1.72 8.00
C VAL A 107 8.39 -2.09 6.84
N GLN A 108 8.44 -1.28 5.77
CA GLN A 108 7.73 -1.54 4.51
C GLN A 108 8.48 -2.62 3.73
N PRO A 109 7.84 -3.75 3.36
CA PRO A 109 8.43 -4.71 2.44
C PRO A 109 8.62 -4.06 1.06
N VAL A 110 9.82 -4.16 0.50
CA VAL A 110 10.21 -3.55 -0.78
C VAL A 110 11.10 -4.51 -1.57
N ARG A 111 11.25 -4.22 -2.86
CA ARG A 111 12.19 -4.88 -3.78
C ARG A 111 12.86 -3.84 -4.67
N VAL A 112 13.90 -4.26 -5.38
CA VAL A 112 14.52 -3.47 -6.45
C VAL A 112 14.21 -4.16 -7.76
N GLU A 113 13.24 -3.63 -8.50
CA GLU A 113 12.92 -4.08 -9.86
C GLU A 113 13.21 -2.93 -10.82
N LEU A 114 14.28 -3.04 -11.59
CA LEU A 114 14.62 -2.07 -12.62
C LEU A 114 13.87 -2.37 -13.91
N ASN A 115 13.41 -1.32 -14.58
CA ASN A 115 12.55 -1.40 -15.74
C ASN A 115 13.26 -0.85 -16.98
N SER A 116 12.94 -1.41 -18.14
CA SER A 116 13.30 -0.80 -19.42
C SER A 116 12.39 0.42 -19.67
N PRO A 117 12.94 1.61 -19.96
CA PRO A 117 12.15 2.76 -20.35
C PRO A 117 11.29 2.44 -21.59
N GLN A 118 10.06 2.94 -21.56
CA GLN A 118 9.06 2.82 -22.61
C GLN A 118 8.58 4.21 -23.03
N GLU A 119 8.24 4.37 -24.31
CA GLU A 119 7.57 5.56 -24.82
C GLU A 119 6.22 5.78 -24.13
N ILE A 120 5.85 7.04 -23.98
CA ILE A 120 4.66 7.44 -23.23
C ILE A 120 3.59 7.93 -24.21
N PRO A 121 2.37 7.37 -24.19
CA PRO A 121 1.31 7.80 -25.09
C PRO A 121 0.87 9.24 -24.82
N GLU A 122 0.24 9.85 -25.81
CA GLU A 122 -0.47 11.13 -25.63
C GLU A 122 -1.53 10.99 -24.52
N GLY A 123 -1.64 12.01 -23.66
CA GLY A 123 -2.48 11.97 -22.46
C GLY A 123 -1.84 11.29 -21.25
N GLY A 124 -0.71 10.58 -21.43
CA GLY A 124 0.03 9.93 -20.36
C GLY A 124 -0.51 8.56 -19.96
N VAL A 125 0.15 7.96 -18.96
CA VAL A 125 -0.14 6.59 -18.51
C VAL A 125 0.19 6.42 -17.04
N LEU A 126 -0.57 5.56 -16.37
CA LEU A 126 -0.33 5.20 -14.98
C LEU A 126 0.96 4.37 -14.85
N ALA A 127 1.75 4.68 -13.83
CA ALA A 127 2.98 3.99 -13.52
C ALA A 127 3.14 3.74 -12.01
N GLU A 128 4.06 2.84 -11.65
CA GLU A 128 4.30 2.40 -10.27
C GLU A 128 5.80 2.43 -9.96
N VAL A 129 6.18 2.96 -8.80
CA VAL A 129 7.57 2.92 -8.33
C VAL A 129 7.88 1.51 -7.83
N THR A 130 8.95 0.90 -8.36
CA THR A 130 9.28 -0.52 -8.14
C THR A 130 10.67 -0.71 -7.52
N VAL A 131 11.21 0.36 -6.93
CA VAL A 131 12.43 0.39 -6.10
C VAL A 131 12.09 0.96 -4.72
N PRO A 132 12.90 0.74 -3.67
CA PRO A 132 12.56 1.15 -2.30
C PRO A 132 12.13 2.62 -2.21
N PHE A 133 12.86 3.46 -2.95
CA PHE A 133 12.51 4.85 -3.21
C PHE A 133 13.27 5.39 -4.41
N THR A 134 12.77 6.48 -4.98
CA THR A 134 13.47 7.29 -5.99
C THR A 134 13.24 8.77 -5.73
N ASP A 135 14.29 9.56 -5.88
CA ASP A 135 14.20 11.01 -5.76
C ASP A 135 13.70 11.61 -7.07
N VAL A 136 12.89 12.67 -6.97
CA VAL A 136 12.38 13.42 -8.12
C VAL A 136 12.86 14.86 -8.12
N TYR A 137 13.10 15.39 -9.31
CA TYR A 137 13.72 16.70 -9.52
C TYR A 137 12.84 17.60 -10.38
N ARG A 138 13.05 18.92 -10.31
CA ARG A 138 12.35 19.88 -11.21
C ARG A 138 12.89 19.85 -12.65
N SER A 139 14.09 19.34 -12.85
CA SER A 139 14.71 19.17 -14.16
C SER A 139 15.70 17.99 -14.14
N VAL A 140 16.01 17.45 -15.31
CA VAL A 140 16.89 16.28 -15.45
C VAL A 140 18.36 16.60 -15.25
N GLU A 141 18.75 17.88 -15.33
CA GLU A 141 20.10 18.37 -15.04
C GLU A 141 20.41 18.36 -13.54
N ARG A 142 19.39 18.23 -12.68
CA ARG A 142 19.52 18.08 -11.23
C ARG A 142 20.33 19.22 -10.58
N THR A 143 20.19 20.44 -11.10
CA THR A 143 20.85 21.65 -10.56
C THR A 143 20.31 22.08 -9.18
N ARG A 144 19.20 21.49 -8.75
CA ARG A 144 18.56 21.70 -7.45
C ARG A 144 18.39 20.37 -6.72
N PRO A 145 18.32 20.38 -5.37
CA PRO A 145 18.02 19.18 -4.61
C PRO A 145 16.67 18.55 -5.01
N PRO A 146 16.46 17.26 -4.69
CA PRO A 146 15.19 16.59 -4.90
C PRO A 146 14.01 17.41 -4.32
N VAL A 147 12.89 17.41 -5.04
CA VAL A 147 11.64 18.00 -4.56
C VAL A 147 10.92 17.06 -3.60
N TYR A 148 10.82 15.78 -4.01
CA TYR A 148 10.24 14.72 -3.20
C TYR A 148 11.04 13.44 -3.37
N ARG A 149 10.83 12.53 -2.41
CA ARG A 149 11.16 11.13 -2.53
C ARG A 149 9.87 10.34 -2.77
N LEU A 150 9.83 9.60 -3.87
CA LEU A 150 8.73 8.69 -4.18
C LEU A 150 9.08 7.29 -3.69
N TYR A 151 8.14 6.64 -3.00
CA TYR A 151 8.39 5.36 -2.33
C TYR A 151 7.87 4.16 -3.11
N TYR A 152 8.39 2.98 -2.79
CA TYR A 152 7.95 1.71 -3.35
C TYR A 152 6.42 1.56 -3.32
N ALA A 153 5.87 1.10 -4.45
CA ALA A 153 4.44 0.91 -4.71
C ALA A 153 3.58 2.18 -4.70
N THR A 154 4.18 3.38 -4.63
CA THR A 154 3.46 4.61 -5.00
C THR A 154 3.18 4.61 -6.50
N THR A 155 2.05 5.21 -6.88
CA THR A 155 1.62 5.28 -8.28
C THR A 155 1.54 6.72 -8.75
N HIS A 156 1.81 6.95 -10.03
CA HIS A 156 1.97 8.28 -10.60
C HIS A 156 1.49 8.32 -12.04
N TRP A 157 1.05 9.48 -12.51
CA TRP A 157 0.73 9.70 -13.92
C TRP A 157 1.96 10.21 -14.65
N VAL A 158 2.48 9.38 -15.57
CA VAL A 158 3.64 9.71 -16.40
C VAL A 158 3.15 10.30 -17.71
N VAL A 159 3.66 11.48 -18.06
CA VAL A 159 3.22 12.29 -19.21
C VAL A 159 4.34 12.55 -20.23
N GLY A 160 5.48 11.86 -20.08
CA GLY A 160 6.56 11.96 -21.06
C GLY A 160 7.82 11.21 -20.66
N LEU A 161 8.66 10.97 -21.65
CA LEU A 161 9.99 10.39 -21.53
C LEU A 161 10.99 11.40 -22.10
N VAL A 162 12.03 11.71 -21.34
CA VAL A 162 13.13 12.58 -21.79
C VAL A 162 14.48 11.91 -21.49
N LYS A 163 15.54 12.34 -22.16
CA LYS A 163 16.90 11.92 -21.86
C LYS A 163 17.71 13.12 -21.39
N ASP A 164 18.58 12.91 -20.41
CA ASP A 164 19.55 13.93 -20.02
C ASP A 164 20.75 13.96 -20.97
N ALA A 165 21.71 14.85 -20.70
CA ALA A 165 22.93 15.00 -21.50
C ALA A 165 23.82 13.73 -21.56
N SER A 166 23.65 12.80 -20.60
CA SER A 166 24.35 11.50 -20.59
C SER A 166 23.59 10.39 -21.32
N GLY A 167 22.39 10.69 -21.83
CA GLY A 167 21.52 9.71 -22.48
C GLY A 167 20.67 8.88 -21.50
N GLN A 168 20.77 9.13 -20.19
CA GLN A 168 19.95 8.46 -19.18
C GLN A 168 18.49 8.91 -19.34
N ALA A 169 17.58 7.94 -19.36
CA ALA A 169 16.15 8.15 -19.51
C ALA A 169 15.49 8.56 -18.19
N TRP A 170 14.58 9.53 -18.28
CA TRP A 170 13.78 10.08 -17.18
C TRP A 170 12.31 10.18 -17.57
N TYR A 171 11.42 9.80 -16.65
CA TYR A 171 10.01 10.04 -16.82
C TYR A 171 9.60 11.38 -16.23
N ARG A 172 8.82 12.13 -17.02
CA ARG A 172 8.13 13.35 -16.58
C ARG A 172 6.80 12.95 -15.95
N ILE A 173 6.64 13.24 -14.67
CA ILE A 173 5.49 12.90 -13.83
C ILE A 173 4.70 14.17 -13.56
N GLU A 174 3.38 14.09 -13.68
CA GLU A 174 2.47 15.17 -13.28
C GLU A 174 2.11 15.08 -11.78
N ASP A 175 2.21 16.22 -11.07
CA ASP A 175 1.70 16.34 -9.71
C ASP A 175 0.21 16.71 -9.72
N ASP A 176 -0.65 15.87 -9.15
CA ASP A 176 -2.09 16.11 -9.13
C ASP A 176 -2.56 17.05 -8.00
N LYS A 177 -1.64 17.52 -7.15
CA LYS A 177 -1.91 18.61 -6.19
C LYS A 177 -1.86 19.97 -6.88
N TRP A 178 -0.90 20.17 -7.77
CA TRP A 178 -0.64 21.45 -8.42
C TRP A 178 -0.61 21.26 -9.93
N LYS A 179 -1.67 21.73 -10.60
CA LYS A 179 -1.75 21.68 -12.08
C LYS A 179 -0.47 22.24 -12.70
N GLU A 180 -0.02 21.61 -13.79
CA GLU A 180 1.16 22.00 -14.56
C GLU A 180 2.48 21.95 -13.77
N THR A 181 2.51 21.30 -12.61
CA THR A 181 3.75 21.00 -11.90
C THR A 181 4.23 19.62 -12.30
N TYR A 182 5.46 19.57 -12.83
CA TYR A 182 6.08 18.34 -13.29
C TYR A 182 7.36 18.03 -12.51
N TYR A 183 7.59 16.74 -12.31
CA TYR A 183 8.81 16.22 -11.73
C TYR A 183 9.44 15.15 -12.62
N TYR A 184 10.75 14.95 -12.46
CA TYR A 184 11.51 13.99 -13.25
C TYR A 184 12.10 12.92 -12.34
N ALA A 185 11.78 11.65 -12.63
CA ALA A 185 12.35 10.46 -11.97
C ALA A 185 13.16 9.64 -12.99
N PRO A 186 14.23 8.92 -12.57
CA PRO A 186 14.90 7.97 -13.44
C PRO A 186 13.90 6.92 -13.97
N ALA A 187 13.78 6.80 -15.29
CA ALA A 187 12.75 5.97 -15.90
C ALA A 187 12.86 4.49 -15.49
N ARG A 188 14.08 4.01 -15.27
CA ARG A 188 14.35 2.63 -14.83
C ARG A 188 13.76 2.27 -13.45
N HIS A 189 13.42 3.26 -12.61
CA HIS A 189 12.85 3.00 -11.27
C HIS A 189 11.32 2.84 -11.31
N ILE A 190 10.70 3.09 -12.45
CA ILE A 190 9.26 3.22 -12.60
C ILE A 190 8.78 2.23 -13.67
N ARG A 191 7.78 1.44 -13.29
CA ARG A 191 7.12 0.49 -14.18
C ARG A 191 5.87 1.14 -14.77
N ILE A 192 5.79 1.24 -16.08
CA ILE A 192 4.55 1.60 -16.79
C ILE A 192 3.55 0.46 -16.63
N LEU A 193 2.36 0.77 -16.11
CA LEU A 193 1.32 -0.23 -15.92
C LEU A 193 0.61 -0.52 -17.23
N LYS A 194 0.12 -1.75 -17.37
CA LYS A 194 -0.66 -2.23 -18.50
C LYS A 194 -2.15 -2.29 -18.14
N PRO A 195 -3.06 -2.34 -19.12
CA PRO A 195 -4.49 -2.52 -18.84
C PRO A 195 -4.79 -3.71 -17.91
N SER A 196 -4.06 -4.81 -18.04
CA SER A 196 -4.19 -6.00 -17.19
C SER A 196 -3.82 -5.77 -15.72
N ASP A 197 -2.93 -4.81 -15.41
CA ASP A 197 -2.52 -4.50 -14.04
C ASP A 197 -3.66 -3.88 -13.22
N VAL A 198 -4.61 -3.22 -13.89
CA VAL A 198 -5.74 -2.49 -13.26
C VAL A 198 -7.11 -2.98 -13.70
N ALA A 199 -7.18 -4.02 -14.53
CA ALA A 199 -8.45 -4.60 -14.98
C ALA A 199 -9.36 -4.99 -13.79
N PRO A 200 -10.69 -4.76 -13.89
CA PRO A 200 -11.63 -5.08 -12.82
C PRO A 200 -11.56 -6.54 -12.37
N LEU A 201 -11.67 -6.76 -11.07
CA LEU A 201 -11.76 -8.11 -10.49
C LEU A 201 -13.23 -8.54 -10.38
N SER A 202 -13.51 -9.78 -10.78
CA SER A 202 -14.85 -10.36 -10.81
C SER A 202 -15.86 -9.46 -11.56
N PRO A 203 -15.62 -9.12 -12.84
CA PRO A 203 -16.51 -8.22 -13.60
C PRO A 203 -17.89 -8.83 -13.89
N HIS A 204 -18.03 -10.15 -13.77
CA HIS A 204 -19.28 -10.88 -14.01
C HIS A 204 -20.20 -10.92 -12.79
N VAL A 205 -19.70 -10.56 -11.60
CA VAL A 205 -20.50 -10.54 -10.37
C VAL A 205 -21.35 -9.28 -10.36
N PRO A 206 -22.68 -9.38 -10.20
CA PRO A 206 -23.54 -8.21 -10.16
C PRO A 206 -23.12 -7.20 -9.07
N PRO A 207 -23.14 -5.89 -9.34
CA PRO A 207 -22.73 -4.85 -8.38
C PRO A 207 -23.42 -4.93 -7.01
N GLU A 208 -24.69 -5.31 -6.98
CA GLU A 208 -25.53 -5.47 -5.79
C GLU A 208 -25.10 -6.64 -4.89
N GLU A 209 -24.41 -7.63 -5.46
CA GLU A 209 -23.84 -8.74 -4.70
C GLU A 209 -22.47 -8.37 -4.10
N LYS A 210 -21.88 -7.24 -4.50
CA LYS A 210 -20.59 -6.78 -3.97
C LYS A 210 -20.80 -5.86 -2.77
N ARG A 211 -20.30 -6.29 -1.60
CA ARG A 211 -20.19 -5.43 -0.41
C ARG A 211 -18.84 -5.55 0.28
N ILE A 212 -18.40 -4.48 0.91
CA ILE A 212 -17.28 -4.46 1.85
C ILE A 212 -17.83 -4.33 3.26
N ARG A 213 -17.34 -5.14 4.18
CA ARG A 213 -17.54 -4.94 5.62
C ARG A 213 -16.23 -4.51 6.26
N VAL A 214 -16.30 -3.51 7.12
CA VAL A 214 -15.16 -3.01 7.90
C VAL A 214 -15.50 -3.18 9.38
N ASP A 215 -14.70 -4.00 10.06
CA ASP A 215 -14.76 -4.23 11.49
C ASP A 215 -13.71 -3.32 12.17
N LEU A 216 -14.17 -2.29 12.87
CA LEU A 216 -13.30 -1.31 13.52
C LEU A 216 -12.66 -1.86 14.79
N THR A 217 -13.28 -2.79 15.50
CA THR A 217 -12.68 -3.41 16.69
C THR A 217 -11.49 -4.29 16.32
N HIS A 218 -11.63 -5.12 15.28
CA HIS A 218 -10.61 -6.07 14.85
C HIS A 218 -9.70 -5.50 13.75
N GLN A 219 -10.04 -4.33 13.20
CA GLN A 219 -9.29 -3.63 12.17
C GLN A 219 -9.11 -4.48 10.92
N ILE A 220 -10.22 -5.02 10.42
CA ILE A 220 -10.28 -5.91 9.26
C ILE A 220 -11.25 -5.33 8.22
N VAL A 221 -10.84 -5.39 6.95
CA VAL A 221 -11.69 -5.14 5.79
C VAL A 221 -11.96 -6.48 5.11
N THR A 222 -13.22 -6.81 4.86
CA THR A 222 -13.63 -8.03 4.15
C THR A 222 -14.52 -7.68 2.97
N ALA A 223 -14.19 -8.19 1.78
CA ALA A 223 -15.02 -8.07 0.60
C ALA A 223 -15.83 -9.36 0.39
N TYR A 224 -17.11 -9.20 0.07
CA TYR A 224 -18.07 -10.27 -0.14
C TYR A 224 -18.66 -10.22 -1.54
N GLU A 225 -18.85 -11.40 -2.12
CA GLU A 225 -19.68 -11.63 -3.30
C GLU A 225 -20.88 -12.47 -2.85
N GLY A 226 -22.06 -11.85 -2.83
CA GLY A 226 -23.28 -12.42 -2.23
C GLY A 226 -23.09 -12.66 -0.73
N GLY A 227 -23.12 -13.93 -0.32
CA GLY A 227 -22.90 -14.35 1.07
C GLY A 227 -21.45 -14.71 1.41
N ARG A 228 -20.56 -14.83 0.43
CA ARG A 228 -19.24 -15.46 0.58
C ARG A 228 -18.13 -14.43 0.67
N ALA A 229 -17.23 -14.56 1.64
CA ALA A 229 -16.04 -13.73 1.68
C ALA A 229 -15.09 -14.15 0.55
N VAL A 230 -14.60 -13.18 -0.22
CA VAL A 230 -13.66 -13.42 -1.35
C VAL A 230 -12.30 -12.78 -1.13
N TYR A 231 -12.23 -11.86 -0.17
CA TYR A 231 -10.99 -11.20 0.22
C TYR A 231 -11.11 -10.62 1.62
N ALA A 232 -10.00 -10.61 2.35
CA ALA A 232 -9.89 -9.75 3.51
C ALA A 232 -8.45 -9.33 3.76
N ALA A 233 -8.29 -8.23 4.47
CA ALA A 233 -7.00 -7.66 4.82
C ALA A 233 -7.10 -6.90 6.14
N LYS A 234 -5.98 -6.80 6.87
CA LYS A 234 -5.88 -5.85 7.97
C LYS A 234 -5.90 -4.42 7.44
N THR A 235 -6.50 -3.53 8.21
CA THR A 235 -6.52 -2.08 7.96
C THR A 235 -5.98 -1.33 9.16
N ALA A 236 -5.64 -0.06 8.98
CA ALA A 236 -5.44 0.89 10.07
C ALA A 236 -6.37 2.09 9.85
N THR A 237 -7.41 2.19 10.67
CA THR A 237 -8.45 3.20 10.52
C THR A 237 -8.15 4.47 11.31
N GLY A 238 -9.11 5.39 11.32
CA GLY A 238 -9.03 6.66 12.05
C GLY A 238 -8.89 6.48 13.55
N MET A 239 -8.02 7.28 14.18
CA MET A 239 -7.74 7.20 15.63
C MET A 239 -8.30 8.41 16.40
N GLY A 240 -8.74 8.17 17.64
CA GLY A 240 -9.18 9.24 18.56
C GLY A 240 -10.30 10.10 17.97
N TYR A 241 -10.11 11.42 18.02
CA TYR A 241 -11.05 12.40 17.45
C TYR A 241 -11.23 12.27 15.93
N PHE A 242 -10.29 11.63 15.23
CA PHE A 242 -10.36 11.35 13.80
C PHE A 242 -10.92 9.96 13.50
N GLY A 243 -11.75 9.40 14.37
CA GLY A 243 -12.34 8.07 14.21
C GLY A 243 -13.06 7.89 12.87
N THR A 244 -12.86 6.73 12.24
CA THR A 244 -13.60 6.38 11.02
C THR A 244 -15.09 6.23 11.36
N PRO A 245 -16.01 6.88 10.63
CA PRO A 245 -17.43 6.86 10.94
C PRO A 245 -18.05 5.47 10.69
N VAL A 246 -18.91 5.05 11.60
CA VAL A 246 -19.75 3.85 11.48
C VAL A 246 -20.96 4.18 10.61
N GLY A 247 -21.43 3.20 9.83
CA GLY A 247 -22.62 3.34 8.99
C GLY A 247 -22.47 2.65 7.63
N GLU A 248 -23.45 2.92 6.78
CA GLU A 248 -23.44 2.46 5.38
C GLU A 248 -22.98 3.58 4.46
N PHE A 249 -21.99 3.25 3.64
CA PHE A 249 -21.41 4.13 2.65
C PHE A 249 -21.39 3.45 1.29
N ARG A 250 -21.06 4.21 0.26
CA ARG A 250 -20.73 3.66 -1.05
C ARG A 250 -19.45 4.28 -1.56
N THR A 251 -18.62 3.49 -2.21
CA THR A 251 -17.57 4.08 -3.03
C THR A 251 -18.22 4.92 -4.13
N PHE A 252 -17.73 6.12 -4.38
CA PHE A 252 -18.34 7.00 -5.39
C PHE A 252 -17.29 7.70 -6.25
N HIS A 253 -16.05 7.83 -5.77
CA HIS A 253 -14.97 8.46 -6.48
C HIS A 253 -13.71 7.63 -6.28
N LYS A 254 -13.01 7.33 -7.37
CA LYS A 254 -11.78 6.53 -7.34
C LYS A 254 -10.69 7.19 -8.14
N ARG A 255 -9.47 7.14 -7.62
CA ARG A 255 -8.26 7.68 -8.25
C ARG A 255 -7.13 6.68 -8.09
N PRO A 256 -6.40 6.32 -9.17
CA PRO A 256 -5.31 5.37 -9.07
C PRO A 256 -4.14 5.97 -8.29
N TYR A 257 -3.99 7.29 -8.28
CA TYR A 257 -3.00 8.02 -7.49
C TYR A 257 -3.61 9.31 -6.90
N ARG A 258 -3.07 9.76 -5.77
CA ARG A 258 -3.35 11.07 -5.18
C ARG A 258 -2.17 11.60 -4.39
N HIS A 259 -1.86 12.87 -4.57
CA HIS A 259 -1.07 13.64 -3.62
C HIS A 259 -2.00 14.18 -2.53
N MET A 260 -1.92 13.64 -1.31
CA MET A 260 -2.68 14.15 -0.16
C MET A 260 -1.78 14.99 0.71
N ALA A 261 -2.23 16.20 1.01
CA ALA A 261 -1.52 17.13 1.87
C ALA A 261 -2.50 17.87 2.77
N ALA A 262 -2.06 18.20 3.98
CA ALA A 262 -2.74 19.12 4.90
C ALA A 262 -1.71 20.12 5.46
N GLY A 263 -2.20 21.17 6.11
CA GLY A 263 -1.40 22.34 6.49
C GLY A 263 -1.25 23.35 5.36
N ASN A 264 -0.41 24.37 5.56
CA ASN A 264 -0.19 25.42 4.57
C ASN A 264 1.04 25.09 3.69
N ARG A 265 1.26 25.84 2.60
CA ARG A 265 2.35 25.55 1.63
C ARG A 265 3.76 25.70 2.23
N ALA A 266 3.93 26.48 3.29
CA ALA A 266 5.21 26.69 3.96
C ALA A 266 5.47 25.67 5.08
N GLU A 267 4.41 25.10 5.67
CA GLU A 267 4.46 24.16 6.79
C GLU A 267 3.30 23.15 6.67
N PRO A 268 3.48 22.07 5.90
CA PRO A 268 2.46 21.04 5.77
C PRO A 268 2.44 20.13 7.00
N ASP A 269 1.25 19.86 7.55
CA ASP A 269 1.04 18.85 8.60
C ASP A 269 1.40 17.45 8.08
N TYR A 270 1.13 17.20 6.80
CA TYR A 270 1.66 16.10 6.01
C TYR A 270 1.66 16.45 4.52
N ASP A 271 2.59 15.88 3.76
CA ASP A 271 2.69 16.05 2.31
C ASP A 271 3.10 14.71 1.67
N LEU A 272 2.12 13.97 1.15
CA LEU A 272 2.27 12.57 0.76
C LEU A 272 1.95 12.40 -0.74
N PRO A 273 2.97 12.47 -1.63
CA PRO A 273 2.76 12.26 -3.05
C PRO A 273 2.54 10.78 -3.38
N GLY A 274 1.76 10.53 -4.44
CA GLY A 274 1.62 9.21 -5.05
C GLY A 274 0.90 8.16 -4.19
N ILE A 275 0.01 8.57 -3.28
CA ILE A 275 -0.84 7.65 -2.52
C ILE A 275 -1.63 6.80 -3.52
N PRO A 276 -1.45 5.47 -3.53
CA PRO A 276 -1.98 4.64 -4.59
C PRO A 276 -3.38 4.12 -4.24
N TRP A 277 -4.17 3.83 -5.28
CA TRP A 277 -5.40 3.04 -5.19
C TRP A 277 -6.49 3.62 -4.28
N VAL A 278 -6.83 4.89 -4.48
CA VAL A 278 -7.75 5.64 -3.62
C VAL A 278 -9.21 5.37 -3.98
N CYS A 279 -10.03 4.98 -3.00
CA CYS A 279 -11.47 4.77 -3.10
C CYS A 279 -12.21 5.59 -2.04
N TYR A 280 -12.80 6.72 -2.42
CA TYR A 280 -13.56 7.59 -1.53
C TYR A 280 -14.93 7.02 -1.20
N ILE A 281 -15.29 7.09 0.08
CA ILE A 281 -16.61 6.69 0.61
C ILE A 281 -17.40 7.85 1.21
N THR A 282 -16.75 8.98 1.49
CA THR A 282 -17.40 10.23 1.89
C THR A 282 -16.88 11.43 1.07
N GLU A 283 -17.70 12.47 0.94
CA GLU A 283 -17.30 13.71 0.25
C GLU A 283 -16.23 14.51 1.02
N ASN A 284 -16.15 14.34 2.35
CA ASN A 284 -15.11 14.95 3.18
C ASN A 284 -13.74 14.24 3.12
N GLY A 285 -13.59 13.23 2.25
CA GLY A 285 -12.28 12.67 1.91
C GLY A 285 -11.91 11.34 2.57
N ILE A 286 -12.79 10.73 3.37
CA ILE A 286 -12.55 9.40 3.94
C ILE A 286 -12.52 8.38 2.80
N SER A 287 -11.43 7.64 2.73
CA SER A 287 -11.15 6.72 1.64
C SER A 287 -10.39 5.48 2.10
N PHE A 288 -10.51 4.41 1.33
CA PHE A 288 -9.51 3.34 1.30
C PHE A 288 -8.35 3.79 0.43
N HIS A 289 -7.12 3.54 0.85
CA HIS A 289 -5.94 3.78 0.01
C HIS A 289 -4.75 2.94 0.46
N GLY A 290 -3.74 2.83 -0.42
CA GLY A 290 -2.47 2.21 -0.08
C GLY A 290 -1.63 3.13 0.80
N THR A 291 -0.86 2.53 1.70
CA THR A 291 -0.05 3.24 2.69
C THR A 291 1.39 2.79 2.61
N TYR A 292 2.30 3.75 2.42
CA TYR A 292 3.74 3.48 2.34
C TYR A 292 4.53 4.00 3.55
N TRP A 293 3.95 4.89 4.38
CA TRP A 293 4.60 5.48 5.56
C TRP A 293 4.54 4.60 6.82
N HIS A 294 3.80 3.49 6.78
CA HIS A 294 3.84 2.46 7.82
C HIS A 294 3.42 1.10 7.28
N ASN A 295 3.75 0.03 8.00
CA ASN A 295 3.29 -1.34 7.73
C ASN A 295 2.56 -1.95 8.94
N ASP A 296 2.07 -1.11 9.85
CA ASP A 296 1.47 -1.53 11.12
C ASP A 296 -0.06 -1.53 11.09
N PHE A 297 -0.63 -2.47 10.33
CA PHE A 297 -2.07 -2.68 10.21
C PHE A 297 -2.61 -3.56 11.35
N GLY A 298 -3.90 -3.41 11.68
CA GLY A 298 -4.54 -4.08 12.81
C GLY A 298 -4.76 -3.19 14.02
N LYS A 299 -4.41 -1.90 13.94
CA LYS A 299 -4.77 -0.87 14.92
C LYS A 299 -5.04 0.48 14.22
N PRO A 300 -5.88 1.36 14.81
CA PRO A 300 -6.07 2.70 14.29
C PRO A 300 -4.77 3.53 14.26
N ARG A 301 -4.55 4.29 13.18
CA ARG A 301 -3.37 5.17 12.98
C ARG A 301 -3.65 6.41 12.11
N SER A 302 -4.81 6.52 11.47
CA SER A 302 -5.04 7.53 10.44
C SER A 302 -5.88 8.71 10.94
N HIS A 303 -6.05 9.71 10.07
CA HIS A 303 -6.97 10.83 10.24
C HIS A 303 -8.37 10.54 9.64
N GLY A 304 -8.83 9.28 9.73
CA GLY A 304 -10.17 8.84 9.29
C GLY A 304 -10.17 7.84 8.15
N CYS A 305 -9.18 7.90 7.26
CA CYS A 305 -9.04 6.96 6.13
C CYS A 305 -8.73 5.52 6.57
N LEU A 306 -9.07 4.55 5.70
CA LEU A 306 -8.80 3.14 5.91
C LEU A 306 -7.47 2.79 5.22
N ASN A 307 -6.39 2.79 6.00
CA ASN A 307 -5.05 2.53 5.50
C ASN A 307 -4.87 1.04 5.23
N LEU A 308 -4.45 0.70 4.01
CA LEU A 308 -4.20 -0.67 3.58
C LEU A 308 -2.76 -0.81 3.07
N SER A 309 -2.24 -2.03 3.02
CA SER A 309 -1.02 -2.27 2.24
C SER A 309 -1.27 -1.89 0.77
N PRO A 310 -0.26 -1.41 0.01
CA PRO A 310 -0.47 -1.04 -1.39
C PRO A 310 -1.07 -2.19 -2.22
N THR A 311 -0.70 -3.44 -1.94
CA THR A 311 -1.28 -4.62 -2.58
C THR A 311 -2.75 -4.81 -2.23
N ALA A 312 -3.12 -4.66 -0.96
CA ALA A 312 -4.51 -4.79 -0.52
C ALA A 312 -5.39 -3.66 -1.07
N ALA A 313 -4.87 -2.43 -1.07
CA ALA A 313 -5.55 -1.29 -1.67
C ALA A 313 -5.78 -1.49 -3.17
N LYS A 314 -4.78 -2.01 -3.91
CA LYS A 314 -4.93 -2.34 -5.34
C LYS A 314 -6.01 -3.38 -5.58
N TRP A 315 -6.09 -4.41 -4.72
CA TRP A 315 -7.15 -5.42 -4.81
C TRP A 315 -8.53 -4.79 -4.63
N ILE A 316 -8.73 -4.03 -3.55
CA ILE A 316 -10.00 -3.33 -3.26
C ILE A 316 -10.35 -2.36 -4.39
N TYR A 317 -9.36 -1.60 -4.89
CA TYR A 317 -9.55 -0.67 -5.98
C TYR A 317 -9.96 -1.37 -7.29
N ARG A 318 -9.39 -2.52 -7.63
CA ARG A 318 -9.79 -3.25 -8.83
C ARG A 318 -11.14 -3.96 -8.69
N TRP A 319 -11.52 -4.35 -7.47
CA TRP A 319 -12.75 -5.10 -7.22
C TRP A 319 -13.99 -4.22 -7.05
N THR A 320 -13.82 -3.00 -6.51
CA THR A 320 -14.91 -2.03 -6.26
C THR A 320 -15.27 -1.20 -7.48
N LEU A 321 -16.48 -0.65 -7.48
CA LEU A 321 -16.98 0.33 -8.44
C LEU A 321 -16.81 1.78 -7.92
N PRO A 322 -16.86 2.81 -8.76
CA PRO A 322 -16.84 2.76 -10.22
C PRO A 322 -15.51 2.21 -10.77
N VAL A 323 -15.51 1.65 -11.97
CA VAL A 323 -14.26 1.28 -12.67
C VAL A 323 -13.64 2.57 -13.22
N VAL A 324 -12.33 2.74 -13.01
CA VAL A 324 -11.56 3.81 -13.65
C VAL A 324 -11.03 3.25 -14.98
N PRO A 325 -11.41 3.82 -16.14
CA PRO A 325 -10.84 3.42 -17.42
C PRO A 325 -9.32 3.60 -17.42
N PHE A 326 -8.60 2.75 -18.15
CA PHE A 326 -7.13 2.73 -18.09
C PHE A 326 -6.46 4.04 -18.51
N HIS A 327 -7.08 4.79 -19.42
CA HIS A 327 -6.59 6.08 -19.91
C HIS A 327 -7.09 7.27 -19.10
N GLU A 328 -7.81 7.04 -18.01
CA GLU A 328 -8.39 8.08 -17.16
C GLU A 328 -7.68 8.16 -15.81
N GLN A 329 -7.56 9.37 -15.26
CA GLN A 329 -6.95 9.60 -13.95
C GLN A 329 -7.93 9.42 -12.78
N TYR A 330 -9.23 9.31 -13.05
CA TYR A 330 -10.25 9.09 -12.01
C TYR A 330 -11.57 8.59 -12.61
N ALA A 331 -12.45 8.10 -11.76
CA ALA A 331 -13.87 7.92 -12.09
C ALA A 331 -14.73 8.40 -10.94
N TYR A 332 -15.80 9.11 -11.28
CA TYR A 332 -16.79 9.62 -10.33
C TYR A 332 -18.17 9.09 -10.71
N LYS A 333 -18.89 8.54 -9.73
CA LYS A 333 -20.25 8.04 -9.86
C LYS A 333 -20.95 8.16 -8.51
N LYS A 334 -21.71 9.24 -8.32
CA LYS A 334 -22.42 9.54 -7.06
C LYS A 334 -23.30 8.36 -6.59
N ASN A 335 -23.95 7.68 -7.54
CA ASN A 335 -24.81 6.54 -7.28
C ASN A 335 -24.27 5.26 -7.93
N GLY A 336 -24.36 4.12 -7.26
CA GLY A 336 -24.05 2.82 -7.85
C GLY A 336 -22.56 2.44 -7.86
N GLY A 337 -21.79 2.92 -6.89
CA GLY A 337 -20.58 2.21 -6.49
C GLY A 337 -20.85 1.15 -5.42
N THR A 338 -19.78 0.52 -4.93
CA THR A 338 -19.84 -0.66 -4.06
C THR A 338 -20.26 -0.28 -2.65
N LEU A 339 -21.16 -1.07 -2.05
CA LEU A 339 -21.61 -0.89 -0.67
C LEU A 339 -20.45 -1.12 0.31
N VAL A 340 -20.34 -0.26 1.31
CA VAL A 340 -19.35 -0.34 2.38
C VAL A 340 -20.06 -0.20 3.72
N GLU A 341 -20.07 -1.26 4.52
CA GLU A 341 -20.66 -1.32 5.85
C GLU A 341 -19.56 -1.23 6.90
N ILE A 342 -19.52 -0.13 7.65
CA ILE A 342 -18.53 0.09 8.72
C ILE A 342 -19.24 -0.10 10.05
N HIS A 343 -18.71 -0.99 10.90
CA HIS A 343 -19.26 -1.32 12.21
C HIS A 343 -18.16 -1.47 13.26
N GLN A 344 -18.55 -1.44 14.53
CA GLN A 344 -17.64 -1.70 15.64
C GLN A 344 -17.38 -3.19 15.79
#